data_AF-A0A6F7WBW4-F1
#
_entry.id   AF-A0A6F7WBW4-F1
#
_cell.length_a   1.000
_cell.length_b   1.000
_cell.length_c   1.000
_cell.angle_alpha   90.00
_cell.angle_beta   90.00
_cell.angle_gamma   90.00
#
_symmetry.space_group_name_H-M   'P 1'
#
loop_
_entity.id
_entity.type
_entity.pdbx_description
1 polymer ?
#
loop_
_entity_poly.entity_id
_entity_poly.type
_entity_poly.pdbx_seq_one_letter_code
_entity_poly.pdbx_strand_id
1 'polypeptide(L)'
;MAVAGIAFRAMDTTPEPPQSRSQPSARPPEAEPEPQSESAENSGPCEEPEHPDRPGHPPRPAYDPPPAHAPRAPWADGIRFAFGTLTVLPVRGTRWDREAAHAGMLCAPLAGLTVGLCAAAVGGVLLFLGGGALLAAVATAAIPAVLTRGLHLDGLADTADGLGSGKPAEDALRIMKRSDIGPFGVITLLFVLLGQVAALAQLYGQSWAHGAVGAAVAGVA
;
A
#
# COMPACT_ATOMS: atom_id res chain seq x y z
N MET A 1 19.30 -9.07 -24.57
CA MET A 1 19.58 -8.33 -23.33
C MET A 1 19.09 -6.90 -23.52
N ALA A 2 17.97 -6.53 -22.91
CA ALA A 2 17.47 -5.16 -22.92
C ALA A 2 17.25 -4.76 -21.46
N VAL A 3 18.16 -3.94 -20.94
CA VAL A 3 18.04 -3.29 -19.63
C VAL A 3 17.24 -2.02 -19.87
N ALA A 4 15.98 -1.99 -19.44
CA ALA A 4 15.13 -0.80 -19.50
C ALA A 4 15.50 0.13 -18.34
N GLY A 5 15.99 1.32 -18.69
CA GLY A 5 16.54 2.32 -17.80
C GLY A 5 15.52 2.93 -16.84
N ILE A 6 15.99 3.14 -15.61
CA ILE A 6 15.35 3.95 -14.58
C ILE A 6 15.70 5.41 -14.89
N ALA A 7 14.72 6.21 -15.32
CA ALA A 7 14.89 7.65 -15.52
C ALA A 7 14.66 8.38 -14.18
N PHE A 8 15.76 8.80 -13.56
CA PHE A 8 15.79 9.72 -12.43
C PHE A 8 15.56 11.14 -12.96
N ARG A 9 14.41 11.75 -12.66
CA ARG A 9 14.11 13.15 -13.01
C ARG A 9 14.64 14.05 -11.91
N ALA A 10 15.70 14.79 -12.22
CA ALA A 10 16.31 15.79 -11.36
C ALA A 10 15.32 16.92 -11.02
N MET A 11 15.33 17.33 -9.74
CA MET A 11 14.66 18.52 -9.25
C MET A 11 15.45 19.75 -9.66
N ASP A 12 14.84 20.66 -10.41
CA ASP A 12 15.32 22.03 -10.59
C ASP A 12 14.97 22.83 -9.33
N THR A 13 15.98 23.15 -8.52
CA THR A 13 15.87 24.14 -7.45
C THR A 13 16.37 25.48 -7.96
N THR A 14 15.47 26.33 -8.45
CA THR A 14 15.76 27.76 -8.61
C THR A 14 15.34 28.53 -7.36
N PRO A 15 16.23 29.31 -6.72
CA PRO A 15 15.86 30.13 -5.57
C PRO A 15 15.06 31.37 -6.00
N GLU A 16 13.86 31.53 -5.46
CA GLU A 16 13.03 32.73 -5.57
C GLU A 16 13.70 33.94 -4.88
N PRO A 17 13.72 35.13 -5.50
CA PRO A 17 14.24 36.34 -4.87
C PRO A 17 13.25 36.93 -3.84
N PRO A 18 13.74 37.68 -2.83
CA PRO A 18 12.92 38.15 -1.72
C PRO A 18 11.94 39.26 -2.17
N GLN A 19 10.64 38.97 -2.13
CA GLN A 19 9.61 39.97 -2.38
C GLN A 19 9.46 40.92 -1.18
N SER A 20 9.52 42.22 -1.49
CA SER A 20 9.53 43.33 -0.56
C SER A 20 8.22 43.49 0.21
N ARG A 21 8.35 43.77 1.51
CA ARG A 21 7.28 44.22 2.41
C ARG A 21 6.46 45.36 1.79
N SER A 22 5.15 45.18 1.73
CA SER A 22 4.16 46.25 1.75
C SER A 22 3.11 45.92 2.80
N GLN A 23 3.21 46.54 3.98
CA GLN A 23 2.15 46.54 4.99
C GLN A 23 0.97 47.39 4.49
N PRO A 24 -0.27 46.98 4.80
CA PRO A 24 -1.36 47.93 5.00
C PRO A 24 -1.83 47.93 6.46
N SER A 25 -1.54 49.06 7.12
CA SER A 25 -2.39 49.82 8.03
C SER A 25 -3.43 49.06 8.88
N ALA A 26 -3.18 49.05 10.19
CA ALA A 26 -4.13 48.67 11.22
C ALA A 26 -5.40 49.54 11.17
N ARG A 27 -6.57 48.89 11.11
CA ARG A 27 -7.88 49.48 11.47
C ARG A 27 -8.40 48.81 12.75
N PRO A 28 -9.03 49.55 13.69
CA PRO A 28 -9.55 49.00 14.96
C PRO A 28 -10.80 48.11 14.74
N PRO A 29 -11.22 47.34 15.77
CA PRO A 29 -12.14 46.22 15.63
C PRO A 29 -13.58 46.71 15.46
N GLU A 30 -14.21 46.38 14.33
CA GLU A 30 -15.67 46.42 14.21
C GLU A 30 -16.24 45.16 14.87
N ALA A 31 -17.19 45.38 15.77
CA ALA A 31 -17.91 44.35 16.49
C ALA A 31 -18.72 43.48 15.52
N GLU A 32 -18.39 42.19 15.44
CA GLU A 32 -19.24 41.22 14.76
C GLU A 32 -20.53 41.01 15.59
N PRO A 33 -21.72 41.09 14.96
CA PRO A 33 -22.98 40.81 15.63
C PRO A 33 -23.11 39.30 15.89
N GLU A 34 -23.76 38.97 17.02
CA GLU A 34 -24.03 37.61 17.48
C GLU A 34 -24.64 36.70 16.41
N PRO A 35 -24.33 35.39 16.43
CA PRO A 35 -25.00 34.43 15.57
C PRO A 35 -26.44 34.27 16.04
N GLN A 36 -27.36 34.85 15.26
CA GLN A 36 -28.79 34.59 15.42
C GLN A 36 -29.05 33.10 15.22
N SER A 37 -29.57 32.50 16.27
CA SER A 37 -30.20 31.19 16.28
C SER A 37 -31.42 31.21 15.36
N GLU A 38 -31.25 30.87 14.10
CA GLU A 38 -32.36 30.55 13.21
C GLU A 38 -32.55 29.03 13.20
N SER A 39 -33.41 28.60 14.11
CA SER A 39 -34.49 27.64 13.90
C SER A 39 -34.26 26.56 12.83
N ALA A 40 -34.13 25.34 13.32
CA ALA A 40 -34.53 24.14 12.61
C ALA A 40 -35.94 24.32 12.01
N GLU A 41 -36.06 24.17 10.69
CA GLU A 41 -37.16 23.49 9.98
C GLU A 41 -37.04 23.75 8.48
N ASN A 42 -36.28 22.90 7.78
CA ASN A 42 -36.68 22.50 6.43
C ASN A 42 -35.96 21.19 6.03
N SER A 43 -36.39 20.09 6.64
CA SER A 43 -36.04 18.74 6.20
C SER A 43 -37.15 18.22 5.29
N GLY A 44 -37.37 18.88 4.15
CA GLY A 44 -38.05 18.23 3.03
C GLY A 44 -37.11 17.17 2.43
N PRO A 45 -37.61 16.01 1.98
CA PRO A 45 -36.82 15.15 1.10
C PRO A 45 -36.36 15.99 -0.08
N CYS A 46 -35.10 15.86 -0.50
CA CYS A 46 -34.69 16.34 -1.81
C CYS A 46 -35.48 15.54 -2.85
N GLU A 47 -36.67 16.02 -3.21
CA GLU A 47 -37.39 15.54 -4.39
C GLU A 47 -36.52 15.92 -5.59
N GLU A 48 -35.84 14.92 -6.14
CA GLU A 48 -35.19 15.01 -7.44
C GLU A 48 -36.24 15.53 -8.43
N PRO A 49 -36.00 16.64 -9.16
CA PRO A 49 -36.94 17.09 -10.16
C PRO A 49 -37.08 15.99 -11.22
N GLU A 50 -38.27 15.37 -11.28
CA GLU A 50 -38.61 14.37 -12.28
C GLU A 50 -38.40 14.98 -13.66
N HIS A 51 -37.32 14.57 -14.32
CA HIS A 51 -37.02 14.93 -15.69
C HIS A 51 -37.97 14.13 -16.59
N PRO A 52 -38.96 14.77 -17.25
CA PRO A 52 -39.99 14.08 -17.99
C PRO A 52 -39.45 13.71 -19.36
N ASP A 53 -38.56 12.71 -19.42
CA ASP A 53 -38.22 11.91 -20.62
C ASP A 53 -37.00 10.98 -20.40
N ARG A 54 -36.69 10.54 -19.18
CA ARG A 54 -35.70 9.45 -19.05
C ARG A 54 -36.35 8.14 -19.51
N PRO A 55 -35.87 7.50 -20.59
CA PRO A 55 -36.31 6.15 -20.90
C PRO A 55 -36.06 5.27 -19.67
N GLY A 56 -37.10 4.56 -19.24
CA GLY A 56 -37.06 3.73 -18.04
C GLY A 56 -35.82 2.85 -18.07
N HIS A 57 -35.06 2.84 -16.97
CA HIS A 57 -33.91 1.95 -16.85
C HIS A 57 -34.42 0.52 -17.10
N PRO A 58 -33.81 -0.23 -18.05
CA PRO A 58 -34.25 -1.59 -18.30
C PRO A 58 -34.22 -2.37 -16.98
N PRO A 59 -35.19 -3.27 -16.75
CA PRO A 59 -35.16 -4.11 -15.56
C PRO A 59 -33.79 -4.79 -15.48
N ARG A 60 -33.15 -4.70 -14.32
CA ARG A 60 -31.87 -5.39 -14.10
C ARG A 60 -32.07 -6.86 -14.48
N PRO A 61 -31.18 -7.47 -15.27
CA PRO A 61 -31.28 -8.88 -15.56
C PRO A 61 -31.42 -9.65 -14.25
N ALA A 62 -32.28 -10.67 -14.24
CA ALA A 62 -32.45 -11.52 -13.07
C ALA A 62 -31.06 -12.00 -12.62
N TYR A 63 -30.77 -11.86 -11.33
CA TYR A 63 -29.53 -12.40 -10.77
C TYR A 63 -29.60 -13.92 -10.87
N ASP A 64 -28.87 -14.49 -11.83
CA ASP A 64 -28.64 -15.92 -11.87
C ASP A 64 -27.71 -16.27 -10.70
N PRO A 65 -28.18 -17.06 -9.71
CA PRO A 65 -27.31 -17.50 -8.64
C PRO A 65 -26.15 -18.30 -9.25
N PRO A 66 -24.91 -18.05 -8.81
CA PRO A 66 -23.77 -18.82 -9.30
C PRO A 66 -24.02 -20.31 -9.09
N PRO A 67 -23.58 -21.17 -10.02
CA PRO A 67 -23.76 -22.61 -9.90
C PRO A 67 -23.19 -23.09 -8.55
N ALA A 68 -23.91 -24.00 -7.89
CA ALA A 68 -23.59 -24.47 -6.54
C ALA A 68 -22.16 -25.03 -6.39
N HIS A 69 -21.53 -25.41 -7.51
CA HIS A 69 -20.16 -25.91 -7.59
C HIS A 69 -19.50 -25.39 -8.87
N ALA A 70 -19.01 -24.15 -8.86
CA ALA A 70 -18.08 -23.72 -9.91
C ALA A 70 -16.79 -24.58 -9.80
N PRO A 71 -16.23 -25.04 -10.93
CA PRO A 71 -15.07 -25.93 -10.92
C PRO A 71 -13.85 -25.18 -10.38
N ARG A 72 -13.30 -25.67 -9.25
CA ARG A 72 -12.12 -25.10 -8.58
C ARG A 72 -11.05 -24.74 -9.60
N ALA A 73 -10.55 -23.50 -9.51
CA ALA A 73 -9.45 -23.07 -10.33
C ALA A 73 -8.26 -24.05 -10.19
N PRO A 74 -7.58 -24.40 -11.31
CA PRO A 74 -6.37 -25.19 -11.26
C PRO A 74 -5.34 -24.54 -10.34
N TRP A 75 -4.60 -25.34 -9.57
CA TRP A 75 -3.51 -24.85 -8.72
C TRP A 75 -2.48 -24.03 -9.49
N ALA A 76 -2.28 -24.32 -10.78
CA ALA A 76 -1.39 -23.56 -11.65
C ALA A 76 -1.87 -22.11 -11.84
N ASP A 77 -3.18 -21.88 -11.93
CA ASP A 77 -3.74 -20.54 -12.01
C ASP A 77 -3.65 -19.82 -10.66
N GLY A 78 -3.80 -20.55 -9.55
CA GLY A 78 -3.53 -20.03 -8.20
C GLY A 78 -2.08 -19.58 -8.02
N ILE A 79 -1.10 -20.41 -8.38
CA ILE A 79 0.33 -20.03 -8.32
C ILE A 79 0.60 -18.81 -9.20
N ARG A 80 0.09 -18.80 -10.43
CA ARG A 80 0.26 -17.66 -11.35
C ARG A 80 -0.32 -16.37 -10.77
N PHE A 81 -1.51 -16.46 -10.16
CA PHE A 81 -2.15 -15.35 -9.48
C PHE A 81 -1.30 -14.86 -8.30
N ALA A 82 -0.87 -15.77 -7.42
CA ALA A 82 -0.04 -15.45 -6.26
C ALA A 82 1.25 -14.72 -6.66
N PHE A 83 2.03 -15.28 -7.59
CA PHE A 83 3.27 -14.64 -8.04
C PHE A 83 3.01 -13.36 -8.83
N GLY A 84 1.99 -13.31 -9.67
CA GLY A 84 1.67 -12.12 -10.47
C GLY A 84 1.11 -10.94 -9.65
N THR A 85 0.51 -11.21 -8.48
CA THR A 85 -0.07 -10.17 -7.61
C THR A 85 0.83 -9.81 -6.43
N LEU A 86 1.51 -10.79 -5.84
CA LEU A 86 2.34 -10.60 -4.65
C LEU A 86 3.81 -10.35 -4.98
N THR A 87 4.24 -10.52 -6.24
CA THR A 87 5.63 -10.26 -6.66
C THR A 87 5.69 -9.42 -7.95
N VAL A 88 6.86 -8.85 -8.24
CA VAL A 88 7.14 -8.09 -9.48
C VAL A 88 7.07 -8.97 -10.73
N LEU A 89 7.13 -10.30 -10.58
CA LEU A 89 7.23 -11.21 -11.71
C LEU A 89 6.00 -11.07 -12.61
N PRO A 90 6.17 -10.67 -13.90
CA PRO A 90 5.07 -10.50 -14.81
C PRO A 90 4.54 -11.85 -15.24
N VAL A 91 3.57 -12.37 -14.49
CA VAL A 91 2.88 -13.62 -14.82
C VAL A 91 1.65 -13.30 -15.66
N ARG A 92 1.58 -13.84 -16.88
CA ARG A 92 0.40 -13.74 -17.73
C ARG A 92 -0.71 -14.62 -17.16
N GLY A 93 -1.67 -14.01 -16.48
CA GLY A 93 -2.87 -14.70 -16.00
C GLY A 93 -3.85 -14.97 -17.13
N THR A 94 -4.34 -16.20 -17.23
CA THR A 94 -5.37 -16.63 -18.20
C THR A 94 -6.79 -16.45 -17.68
N ARG A 95 -6.99 -16.32 -16.35
CA ARG A 95 -8.30 -16.21 -15.70
C ARG A 95 -8.20 -15.30 -14.46
N TRP A 96 -9.01 -14.25 -14.40
CA TRP A 96 -9.13 -13.31 -13.26
C TRP A 96 -10.52 -13.41 -12.66
N ASP A 97 -10.73 -14.41 -11.82
CA ASP A 97 -11.98 -14.59 -11.11
C ASP A 97 -11.76 -14.88 -9.62
N ARG A 98 -12.87 -14.94 -8.88
CA ARG A 98 -12.86 -15.12 -7.42
C ARG A 98 -12.23 -16.46 -7.02
N GLU A 99 -12.37 -17.50 -7.84
CA GLU A 99 -11.81 -18.82 -7.57
C GLU A 99 -10.30 -18.85 -7.74
N ALA A 100 -9.78 -18.23 -8.81
CA ALA A 100 -8.35 -18.07 -9.03
C ALA A 100 -7.72 -17.20 -7.93
N ALA A 101 -8.41 -16.14 -7.49
CA ALA A 101 -7.96 -15.31 -6.37
C ALA A 101 -7.89 -16.11 -5.05
N HIS A 102 -8.90 -16.93 -4.75
CA HIS A 102 -8.88 -17.81 -3.58
C HIS A 102 -7.74 -18.83 -3.64
N ALA A 103 -7.57 -19.51 -4.77
CA ALA A 103 -6.44 -20.43 -4.98
C ALA A 103 -5.09 -19.70 -4.86
N GLY A 104 -4.99 -18.47 -5.36
CA GLY A 104 -3.80 -17.64 -5.22
C GLY A 104 -3.48 -17.27 -3.79
N MET A 105 -4.49 -16.95 -2.97
CA MET A 105 -4.28 -16.69 -1.55
C MET A 105 -3.81 -17.93 -0.79
N LEU A 106 -4.29 -19.12 -1.14
CA LEU A 106 -3.77 -20.38 -0.59
C LEU A 106 -2.30 -20.65 -1.02
N CYS A 107 -1.87 -20.10 -2.15
CA CYS A 107 -0.50 -20.19 -2.62
C CYS A 107 0.40 -19.02 -2.17
N ALA A 108 -0.13 -18.03 -1.46
CA ALA A 108 0.64 -16.87 -0.97
C ALA A 108 1.88 -17.26 -0.13
N PRO A 109 1.82 -18.28 0.76
CA PRO A 109 3.00 -18.74 1.50
C PRO A 109 4.16 -19.19 0.60
N LEU A 110 3.88 -19.71 -0.60
CA LEU A 110 4.92 -20.13 -1.55
C LEU A 110 5.62 -18.91 -2.20
N ALA A 111 4.85 -17.88 -2.55
CA ALA A 111 5.40 -16.63 -3.05
C ALA A 111 6.25 -15.96 -1.97
N GLY A 112 5.72 -15.91 -0.75
CA GLY A 112 6.40 -15.42 0.43
C GLY A 112 7.71 -16.16 0.74
N LEU A 113 7.69 -17.50 0.74
CA LEU A 113 8.89 -18.33 0.91
C LEU A 113 9.93 -18.02 -0.16
N THR A 114 9.52 -17.86 -1.42
CA THR A 114 10.43 -17.55 -2.52
C THR A 114 11.12 -16.21 -2.30
N VAL A 115 10.36 -15.17 -1.92
CA VAL A 115 10.90 -13.85 -1.59
C VAL A 115 11.83 -13.91 -0.38
N GLY A 116 11.45 -14.64 0.67
CA GLY A 116 12.26 -14.83 1.88
C GLY A 116 13.58 -15.56 1.60
N LEU A 117 13.56 -16.58 0.74
CA LEU A 117 14.78 -17.28 0.31
C LEU A 117 15.69 -16.38 -0.54
N CYS A 118 15.13 -15.55 -1.43
CA CYS A 118 15.91 -14.55 -2.15
C CYS A 118 16.56 -13.55 -1.19
N ALA A 119 15.82 -13.09 -0.17
CA ALA A 119 16.33 -12.19 0.85
C ALA A 119 17.47 -12.83 1.66
N ALA A 120 17.27 -14.07 2.11
CA ALA A 120 18.27 -14.87 2.83
C ALA A 120 19.54 -15.09 1.99
N ALA A 121 19.39 -15.40 0.70
CA ALA A 121 20.52 -15.60 -0.21
C ALA A 121 21.35 -14.31 -0.34
N VAL A 122 20.71 -13.17 -0.56
CA VAL A 122 21.41 -11.87 -0.68
C VAL A 122 22.13 -11.52 0.61
N GLY A 123 21.47 -11.64 1.77
CA GLY A 123 22.11 -11.39 3.07
C GLY A 123 23.28 -12.32 3.35
N GLY A 124 23.12 -13.61 3.08
CA GLY A 124 24.17 -14.63 3.26
C GLY A 124 25.37 -14.41 2.34
N VAL A 125 25.15 -14.08 1.07
CA VAL A 125 26.23 -13.71 0.13
C VAL A 125 26.99 -12.49 0.63
N LEU A 126 26.27 -11.47 1.14
CA LEU A 126 26.91 -10.25 1.61
C LEU A 126 27.77 -10.48 2.85
N LEU A 127 27.32 -11.34 3.77
CA LEU A 127 28.15 -11.80 4.89
C LEU A 127 29.36 -12.62 4.43
N PHE A 128 29.17 -13.51 3.45
CA PHE A 128 30.25 -14.33 2.89
C PHE A 128 31.33 -13.47 2.23
N LEU A 129 30.95 -12.36 1.60
CA LEU A 129 31.87 -11.35 1.04
C LEU A 129 32.57 -10.49 2.11
N GLY A 130 32.33 -10.74 3.40
CA GLY A 130 32.92 -9.98 4.51
C GLY A 130 32.14 -8.72 4.88
N GLY A 131 30.89 -8.56 4.41
CA GLY A 131 30.00 -7.48 4.83
C GLY A 131 29.62 -7.60 6.31
N GLY A 132 29.38 -6.45 6.96
CA GLY A 132 28.90 -6.43 8.34
C GLY A 132 27.45 -6.90 8.48
N ALA A 133 27.08 -7.41 9.66
CA ALA A 133 25.73 -7.91 9.96
C ALA A 133 24.63 -6.87 9.70
N LEU A 134 24.91 -5.59 9.98
CA LEU A 134 23.96 -4.50 9.71
C LEU A 134 23.70 -4.33 8.21
N LEU A 135 24.76 -4.38 7.39
CA LEU A 135 24.63 -4.23 5.94
C LEU A 135 23.85 -5.41 5.34
N ALA A 136 24.15 -6.64 5.80
CA ALA A 136 23.40 -7.84 5.41
C ALA A 136 21.92 -7.75 5.82
N ALA A 137 21.63 -7.22 7.01
CA ALA A 137 20.26 -7.01 7.49
C ALA A 137 19.48 -6.00 6.64
N VAL A 138 20.08 -4.85 6.32
CA VAL A 138 19.48 -3.83 5.44
C VAL A 138 19.21 -4.40 4.06
N ALA A 139 20.19 -5.10 3.46
CA ALA A 139 20.02 -5.74 2.16
C ALA A 139 18.90 -6.79 2.19
N THR A 140 18.86 -7.63 3.23
CA THR A 140 17.81 -8.65 3.42
C THR A 140 16.43 -8.02 3.51
N ALA A 141 16.25 -6.96 4.31
CA ALA A 141 14.97 -6.26 4.46
C ALA A 141 14.53 -5.51 3.19
N ALA A 142 15.48 -5.05 2.35
CA ALA A 142 15.18 -4.36 1.10
C ALA A 142 14.64 -5.30 0.01
N ILE A 143 15.02 -6.59 0.02
CA ILE A 143 14.63 -7.54 -1.03
C ILE A 143 13.12 -7.72 -1.15
N PRO A 144 12.34 -7.95 -0.06
CA PRO A 144 10.89 -7.98 -0.15
C PRO A 144 10.28 -6.69 -0.68
N ALA A 145 10.79 -5.52 -0.29
CA ALA A 145 10.30 -4.25 -0.80
C ALA A 145 10.48 -4.16 -2.33
N VAL A 146 11.66 -4.52 -2.84
CA VAL A 146 11.93 -4.50 -4.29
C VAL A 146 11.11 -5.56 -5.02
N LEU A 147 11.13 -6.81 -4.55
CA LEU A 147 10.48 -7.95 -5.19
C LEU A 147 8.95 -7.90 -5.15
N THR A 148 8.36 -7.06 -4.29
CA THR A 148 6.92 -6.84 -4.22
C THR A 148 6.49 -5.46 -4.71
N ARG A 149 7.42 -4.68 -5.29
CA ARG A 149 7.20 -3.26 -5.69
C ARG A 149 6.75 -2.35 -4.55
N GLY A 150 7.05 -2.72 -3.32
CA GLY A 150 6.63 -1.99 -2.13
C GLY A 150 5.17 -2.22 -1.74
N LEU A 151 4.43 -3.12 -2.39
CA LEU A 151 3.00 -3.33 -2.15
C LEU A 151 2.65 -3.52 -0.67
N HIS A 152 3.47 -4.27 0.07
CA HIS A 152 3.25 -4.52 1.50
C HIS A 152 3.55 -3.29 2.36
N LEU A 153 4.57 -2.52 1.99
CA LEU A 153 4.93 -1.29 2.69
C LEU A 153 3.91 -0.18 2.43
N ASP A 154 3.42 -0.09 1.20
CA ASP A 154 2.37 0.83 0.77
C ASP A 154 1.07 0.54 1.53
N GLY A 155 0.60 -0.71 1.51
CA GLY A 155 -0.61 -1.11 2.25
C GLY A 155 -0.48 -0.93 3.77
N LEU A 156 0.72 -1.11 4.33
CA LEU A 156 0.99 -0.82 5.74
C LEU A 156 0.91 0.68 6.04
N ALA A 157 1.50 1.51 5.18
CA ALA A 157 1.47 2.97 5.32
C ALA A 157 0.04 3.51 5.18
N ASP A 158 -0.68 3.09 4.14
CA ASP A 158 -2.09 3.45 3.91
C ASP A 158 -2.95 3.07 5.11
N THR A 159 -2.80 1.83 5.61
CA THR A 159 -3.57 1.36 6.77
C THR A 159 -3.25 2.18 8.01
N ALA A 160 -1.97 2.52 8.24
CA ALA A 160 -1.58 3.38 9.35
C ALA A 160 -2.14 4.80 9.22
N ASP A 161 -2.16 5.38 8.02
CA ASP A 161 -2.72 6.71 7.79
C ASP A 161 -4.25 6.73 7.88
N GLY A 162 -4.91 5.70 7.36
CA GLY A 162 -6.36 5.53 7.47
C GLY A 162 -6.78 5.41 8.93
N LEU A 163 -6.19 4.49 9.68
CA LEU A 163 -6.50 4.26 11.10
C LEU A 163 -6.03 5.40 12.01
N GLY A 164 -4.84 5.96 11.74
CA GLY A 164 -4.26 7.06 12.51
C GLY A 164 -4.99 8.39 12.34
N SER A 165 -5.77 8.55 11.26
CA SER A 165 -6.54 9.77 11.00
C SER A 165 -7.66 10.05 12.02
N GLY A 166 -8.13 9.04 12.76
CA GLY A 166 -9.24 9.16 13.72
C GLY A 166 -10.59 9.55 13.09
N LYS A 167 -10.73 9.43 11.77
CA LYS A 167 -11.95 9.80 11.04
C LYS A 167 -12.95 8.63 10.94
N PRO A 168 -14.23 8.91 10.62
CA PRO A 168 -15.19 7.87 10.26
C PRO A 168 -14.67 6.97 9.13
N ALA A 169 -15.20 5.74 9.04
CA ALA A 169 -14.70 4.70 8.14
C ALA A 169 -14.65 5.16 6.66
N GLU A 170 -15.65 5.91 6.20
CA GLU A 170 -15.74 6.41 4.84
C GLU A 170 -14.61 7.40 4.51
N ASP A 171 -14.25 8.23 5.48
CA ASP A 171 -13.18 9.21 5.37
C ASP A 171 -11.79 8.56 5.49
N ALA A 172 -11.64 7.57 6.37
CA ALA A 172 -10.41 6.78 6.50
C ALA A 172 -10.11 6.01 5.21
N LEU A 173 -11.13 5.36 4.61
CA LEU A 173 -10.99 4.70 3.30
C LEU A 173 -10.69 5.67 2.17
N ARG A 174 -11.18 6.91 2.25
CA ARG A 174 -10.79 7.98 1.32
C ARG A 174 -9.33 8.39 1.48
N ILE A 175 -8.78 8.36 2.70
CA ILE A 175 -7.36 8.64 2.95
C ILE A 175 -6.48 7.54 2.37
N MET A 176 -6.82 6.27 2.62
CA MET A 176 -6.10 5.10 2.08
C MET A 176 -6.08 5.01 0.54
N LYS A 177 -6.98 5.74 -0.15
CA LYS A 177 -7.05 5.77 -1.62
C LYS A 177 -6.27 6.94 -2.23
N ARG A 178 -5.73 7.84 -1.41
CA ARG A 178 -4.87 8.92 -1.88
C ARG A 178 -3.50 8.34 -2.18
N SER A 179 -2.81 8.93 -3.15
CA SER A 179 -1.45 8.52 -3.51
C SER A 179 -0.37 9.11 -2.60
N ASP A 180 -0.75 10.02 -1.69
CA ASP A 180 0.18 10.69 -0.78
C ASP A 180 0.33 9.90 0.52
N ILE A 181 1.57 9.74 0.97
CA ILE A 181 1.86 9.16 2.28
C ILE A 181 1.62 10.19 3.39
N GLY A 182 0.90 9.80 4.44
CA GLY A 182 0.67 10.62 5.62
C GLY A 182 1.72 10.43 6.72
N PRO A 183 1.66 11.26 7.78
CA PRO A 183 2.63 11.20 8.87
C PRO A 183 2.61 9.86 9.64
N PHE A 184 1.44 9.24 9.79
CA PHE A 184 1.31 7.97 10.51
C PHE A 184 1.87 6.81 9.69
N GLY A 185 1.71 6.85 8.37
CA GLY A 185 2.34 5.93 7.44
C GLY A 185 3.86 6.01 7.53
N VAL A 186 4.43 7.22 7.47
CA VAL A 186 5.88 7.43 7.60
C VAL A 186 6.42 6.91 8.93
N ILE A 187 5.79 7.27 10.05
CA ILE A 187 6.25 6.85 11.39
C ILE A 187 6.16 5.32 11.54
N THR A 188 5.08 4.72 11.07
CA THR A 188 4.90 3.25 11.08
C THR A 188 5.98 2.55 10.26
N LEU A 189 6.24 3.03 9.03
CA LEU A 189 7.29 2.47 8.18
C LEU A 189 8.67 2.58 8.80
N LEU A 190 8.98 3.72 9.44
CA LEU A 190 10.23 3.88 10.17
C LEU A 190 10.36 2.83 11.27
N PHE A 191 9.39 2.72 12.18
CA PHE A 191 9.50 1.75 13.29
C PHE A 191 9.56 0.30 12.81
N VAL A 192 8.78 -0.06 11.79
CA VAL A 192 8.77 -1.42 11.25
C VAL A 192 10.08 -1.76 10.55
N LEU A 193 10.59 -0.89 9.67
CA LEU A 193 11.85 -1.15 8.96
C LEU A 193 13.05 -1.13 9.92
N LEU A 194 13.09 -0.20 10.89
CA LEU A 194 14.13 -0.20 11.92
C LEU A 194 14.07 -1.48 12.76
N GLY A 195 12.88 -1.91 13.17
CA GLY A 195 12.67 -3.13 13.93
C GLY A 195 13.12 -4.37 13.16
N GLN A 196 12.74 -4.48 11.89
CA GLN A 196 13.15 -5.57 11.00
C GLN A 196 14.67 -5.63 10.83
N VAL A 197 15.30 -4.49 10.54
CA VAL A 197 16.76 -4.42 10.37
C VAL A 197 17.48 -4.74 11.69
N ALA A 198 17.00 -4.23 12.83
CA ALA A 198 17.59 -4.52 14.13
C ALA A 198 17.49 -6.02 14.48
N ALA A 199 16.32 -6.64 14.27
CA ALA A 199 16.12 -8.06 14.51
C ALA A 199 17.02 -8.92 13.59
N LEU A 200 17.07 -8.61 12.30
CA LEU A 200 17.92 -9.31 11.33
C LEU A 200 19.41 -9.14 11.64
N ALA A 201 19.85 -7.95 12.04
CA ALA A 201 21.24 -7.69 12.40
C ALA A 201 21.66 -8.54 13.61
N GLN A 202 20.79 -8.66 14.61
CA GLN A 202 21.03 -9.52 15.78
C GLN A 202 21.09 -11.00 15.39
N LEU A 203 20.20 -11.46 14.52
CA LEU A 203 20.21 -12.85 14.03
C LEU A 203 21.49 -13.17 13.24
N TYR A 204 21.87 -12.29 12.30
CA TYR A 204 23.11 -12.44 11.55
C TYR A 204 24.37 -12.34 12.43
N GLY A 205 24.31 -11.58 13.53
CA GLY A 205 25.38 -11.51 14.51
C GLY A 205 25.60 -12.82 15.28
N GLN A 206 24.55 -13.65 15.44
CA GLN A 206 24.68 -14.98 16.05
C GLN A 206 25.22 -16.00 15.06
N SER A 207 24.59 -16.11 13.88
CA SER A 207 25.14 -16.87 12.75
C SER A 207 24.41 -16.52 11.45
N TRP A 208 25.06 -16.81 10.32
CA TRP A 208 24.44 -16.67 9.01
C TRP A 208 23.15 -17.51 8.88
N ALA A 209 23.09 -18.67 9.52
CA ALA A 209 21.94 -19.57 9.48
C ALA A 209 20.72 -18.99 10.23
N HIS A 210 20.93 -18.35 11.39
CA HIS A 210 19.83 -17.71 12.12
C HIS A 210 19.22 -16.57 11.31
N GLY A 211 20.05 -15.74 10.66
CA GLY A 211 19.55 -14.67 9.79
C GLY A 211 18.83 -15.22 8.55
N ALA A 212 19.33 -16.28 7.93
CA ALA A 212 18.68 -16.93 6.80
C ALA A 212 17.32 -17.54 7.17
N VAL A 213 17.23 -18.24 8.31
CA VAL A 213 15.96 -18.78 8.81
C VAL A 213 15.00 -17.65 9.16
N GLY A 214 15.46 -16.60 9.82
CA GLY A 214 14.65 -15.42 10.13
C GLY A 214 14.05 -14.77 8.88
N ALA A 215 14.86 -14.60 7.82
CA ALA A 215 14.41 -14.06 6.55
C ALA A 215 13.39 -14.97 5.83
N ALA A 216 13.61 -16.30 5.85
CA ALA A 216 12.69 -17.26 5.26
C ALA A 216 11.35 -17.30 6.00
N VAL A 217 11.37 -17.33 7.34
CA VAL A 217 10.15 -17.33 8.17
C VAL A 217 9.38 -16.01 7.99
N ALA A 218 10.07 -14.87 8.01
CA ALA A 218 9.45 -13.56 7.81
C ALA A 218 8.82 -13.41 6.41
N GLY A 219 9.30 -14.14 5.41
CA GLY A 219 8.68 -14.14 4.09
C GLY A 219 7.35 -14.90 4.03
N VAL A 220 7.16 -15.90 4.90
CA VAL A 220 5.99 -16.82 4.86
C VAL A 220 4.85 -16.39 5.77
N ALA A 221 5.17 -15.65 6.84
CA ALA A 221 4.22 -15.14 7.84
C ALA A 221 3.54 -13.85 7.37
#